data_AF-A0A8T2PKW6-F1
#
_entry.id   AF-A0A8T2PKW6-F1
#
_cell.length_a   1.000
_cell.length_b   1.000
_cell.length_c   1.000
_cell.angle_alpha   90.00
_cell.angle_beta   90.00
_cell.angle_gamma   90.00
#
_symmetry.space_group_name_H-M   'P 1'
#
loop_
_entity.id
_entity.type
_entity.pdbx_description
1 polymer ?
#
loop_
_entity_poly.entity_id
_entity_poly.type
_entity_poly.pdbx_seq_one_letter_code
_entity_poly.pdbx_strand_id
1 'polypeptide(L)'
;MKLPVGGVGLNARMARDMSDKDILKMELDQLKKELKNERTPVSTSAKEIVEWVDEQYAEDPLIKGVPEDTNPYKEKGGCIIT
;
A
#
# COMPACT_ATOMS: atom_id res chain seq x y z
N MET A 1 1.65 -14.55 9.97
CA MET A 1 0.41 -13.82 10.33
C MET A 1 0.01 -12.95 9.15
N LYS A 2 -1.16 -13.19 8.55
CA LYS A 2 -1.62 -12.50 7.34
C LYS A 2 -2.67 -11.49 7.76
N LEU A 3 -2.30 -10.20 7.76
CA LEU A 3 -3.26 -9.12 7.97
C LEU A 3 -4.20 -9.09 6.76
N PRO A 4 -5.53 -9.05 6.95
CA PRO A 4 -6.44 -8.84 5.84
C PRO A 4 -6.34 -7.36 5.47
N VAL A 5 -5.54 -7.08 4.43
CA VAL A 5 -5.62 -5.82 3.70
C VAL A 5 -7.08 -5.61 3.30
N GLY A 6 -7.69 -4.58 3.88
CA GLY A 6 -8.96 -4.00 3.42
C GLY A 6 -8.76 -3.47 2.01
N GLY A 7 -8.83 -4.37 1.04
CA GLY A 7 -8.82 -4.05 -0.38
C GLY A 7 -10.25 -4.08 -0.89
N VAL A 8 -10.67 -2.97 -1.49
CA VAL A 8 -11.87 -2.80 -2.33
C VAL A 8 -11.75 -3.64 -3.62
N GLY A 9 -11.27 -4.88 -3.52
CA GLY A 9 -10.78 -5.67 -4.65
C GLY A 9 -11.50 -6.99 -4.89
N LEU A 10 -12.27 -7.54 -3.92
CA LEU A 10 -12.88 -8.86 -4.10
C LEU A 10 -14.38 -8.88 -4.45
N ASN A 11 -15.12 -7.77 -4.33
CA ASN A 11 -16.59 -7.79 -4.42
C ASN A 11 -17.23 -6.95 -5.54
N ALA A 12 -16.45 -6.35 -6.45
CA ALA A 12 -17.02 -5.54 -7.52
C ALA A 12 -17.93 -6.33 -8.49
N ARG A 13 -17.77 -7.66 -8.59
CA ARG A 13 -18.63 -8.53 -9.40
C ARG A 13 -19.91 -8.97 -8.66
N MET A 14 -19.85 -9.17 -7.35
CA MET A 14 -21.01 -9.59 -6.53
C MET A 14 -21.96 -8.43 -6.20
N ALA A 15 -21.46 -7.19 -6.13
CA ALA A 15 -22.28 -6.02 -5.81
C ALA A 15 -23.20 -5.58 -6.97
N ARG A 16 -22.94 -6.02 -8.20
CA ARG A 16 -23.70 -5.59 -9.39
C ARG A 16 -25.06 -6.27 -9.56
N ASP A 17 -25.24 -7.45 -8.97
CA ASP A 17 -26.48 -8.25 -9.07
C ASP A 17 -27.35 -8.19 -7.79
N MET A 18 -26.96 -7.36 -6.81
CA MET A 18 -27.63 -7.24 -5.51
C MET A 18 -28.61 -6.05 -5.50
N SER A 19 -29.70 -6.18 -4.76
CA SER A 19 -30.63 -5.07 -4.57
C SER A 19 -29.98 -3.92 -3.80
N ASP A 20 -30.39 -2.68 -4.06
CA ASP A 20 -29.90 -1.49 -3.34
C ASP A 20 -30.00 -1.67 -1.81
N LYS A 21 -31.07 -2.33 -1.34
CA LYS A 21 -31.28 -2.63 0.07
C LYS A 21 -30.20 -3.54 0.65
N ASP A 22 -29.74 -4.52 -0.12
CA ASP A 22 -28.73 -5.46 0.36
C ASP A 22 -27.32 -4.87 0.30
N ILE A 23 -27.04 -4.01 -0.69
CA ILE A 23 -25.82 -3.20 -0.74
C ILE A 23 -25.72 -2.31 0.50
N LEU A 24 -26.81 -1.61 0.86
CA LEU A 24 -26.84 -0.74 2.04
C LEU A 24 -26.64 -1.50 3.35
N LYS A 25 -27.18 -2.73 3.48
CA LYS A 25 -26.92 -3.57 4.66
C LYS A 25 -25.45 -3.94 4.77
N MET A 26 -24.83 -4.33 3.64
CA MET A 26 -23.42 -4.69 3.60
C MET A 26 -22.52 -3.50 3.97
N GLU A 27 -22.83 -2.30 3.48
CA GLU A 27 -22.12 -1.07 3.84
C GLU A 27 -22.26 -0.78 5.34
N LEU A 28 -23.47 -0.89 5.89
CA LEU A 28 -23.73 -0.67 7.31
C LEU A 28 -22.95 -1.66 8.19
N ASP A 29 -22.90 -2.94 7.80
CA ASP A 29 -22.15 -3.96 8.51
C ASP A 29 -20.63 -3.72 8.45
N GLN A 30 -20.12 -3.24 7.31
CA GLN A 30 -18.72 -2.83 7.17
C GLN A 30 -18.40 -1.62 8.05
N LEU A 31 -19.25 -0.59 8.07
CA LEU A 31 -19.07 0.59 8.92
C LEU A 31 -19.09 0.24 10.41
N LYS A 32 -20.00 -0.65 10.83
CA LYS A 32 -20.03 -1.18 12.21
C LYS A 32 -18.74 -1.90 12.59
N LYS A 33 -18.11 -2.59 11.64
CA LYS A 33 -16.82 -3.25 11.83
C LYS A 33 -15.68 -2.22 11.95
N GLU A 34 -15.64 -1.23 11.07
CA GLU A 34 -14.61 -0.17 11.06
C GLU A 34 -14.69 0.76 12.28
N LEU A 35 -15.89 0.95 12.83
CA LEU A 35 -16.09 1.72 14.06
C LEU A 35 -15.34 1.09 15.26
N LYS A 36 -15.32 -0.24 15.32
CA LYS A 36 -14.66 -0.99 16.41
C LYS A 36 -13.14 -1.11 16.23
N ASN A 37 -12.59 -0.54 15.15
CA ASN A 37 -11.15 -0.60 14.91
C ASN A 37 -10.41 0.33 15.87
N GLU A 38 -9.56 -0.26 16.71
CA GLU A 38 -8.65 0.49 17.58
C GLU A 38 -7.60 1.20 16.72
N ARG A 39 -7.46 2.52 16.91
CA ARG A 39 -6.55 3.36 16.14
C ARG A 39 -5.40 3.78 17.05
N THR A 40 -4.18 3.64 16.55
CA THR A 40 -2.99 4.18 17.19
C THR A 40 -2.99 5.71 17.08
N PRO A 41 -2.56 6.46 18.11
CA PRO A 41 -2.39 7.90 18.02
C PRO A 41 -1.43 8.28 16.89
N VAL A 42 -1.79 9.31 16.11
CA VAL A 42 -0.98 9.80 14.99
C VAL A 42 0.42 10.21 15.45
N SER A 43 0.54 10.77 16.65
CA SER A 43 1.84 11.15 17.24
C SER A 43 2.79 9.97 17.40
N THR A 44 2.26 8.77 17.66
CA THR A 44 3.06 7.55 17.81
C THR A 44 3.42 6.99 16.44
N SER A 45 2.42 6.79 15.57
CA SER A 45 2.65 6.20 14.25
C SER A 45 3.52 7.08 13.36
N ALA A 46 3.35 8.40 13.41
CA ALA A 46 4.16 9.32 12.61
C ALA A 46 5.62 9.30 13.06
N LYS A 47 5.88 9.17 14.36
CA LYS A 47 7.24 9.07 14.89
C LYS A 47 7.92 7.79 14.42
N GLU A 48 7.25 6.65 14.53
CA GLU A 48 7.77 5.35 14.05
C GLU A 48 8.08 5.37 12.55
N ILE A 49 7.21 6.00 11.74
CA ILE A 49 7.43 6.14 10.30
C ILE A 49 8.68 6.97 10.02
N VAL A 50 8.83 8.12 10.70
CA VAL A 50 10.01 8.99 10.52
C VAL A 50 11.29 8.26 10.92
N GLU A 51 11.30 7.62 12.09
CA GLU A 51 12.47 6.86 12.56
C GLU A 51 12.87 5.76 11.57
N TRP A 52 11.90 5.01 11.04
CA TRP A 52 12.18 3.99 10.05
C TRP A 52 12.71 4.56 8.73
N VAL A 53 12.12 5.66 8.24
CA VAL A 53 12.59 6.31 7.02
C VAL A 53 14.02 6.82 7.18
N ASP A 54 14.34 7.45 8.31
CA ASP A 54 15.67 7.97 8.61
C ASP A 54 16.73 6.85 8.66
N GLU A 55 16.38 5.69 9.23
CA GLU A 55 17.26 4.51 9.26
C GLU A 55 17.54 3.97 7.84
N GLN A 56 16.54 3.95 6.97
CA GLN A 56 16.69 3.46 5.59
C GLN A 56 17.24 4.51 4.62
N TYR A 57 17.19 5.80 4.98
CA TYR A 57 17.57 6.92 4.12
C TYR A 57 19.01 6.85 3.62
N ALA A 58 19.92 6.34 4.46
CA ALA A 58 21.34 6.21 4.11
C ALA A 58 21.59 5.17 3.01
N GLU A 59 20.75 4.13 2.95
CA GLU A 59 20.89 3.00 2.04
C GLU A 59 19.98 3.11 0.81
N ASP A 60 19.12 4.13 0.73
CA ASP A 60 18.19 4.30 -0.38
C ASP A 60 18.92 4.71 -1.68
N PRO A 61 18.95 3.80 -2.69
CA PRO A 61 19.59 4.02 -3.99
C PRO A 61 19.07 5.23 -4.76
N LEU A 62 17.78 5.57 -4.59
CA LEU A 62 17.11 6.65 -5.31
C LEU A 62 17.34 8.00 -4.66
N ILE A 63 17.75 8.02 -3.39
CA ILE A 63 18.08 9.22 -2.65
C ILE A 63 19.58 9.51 -2.73
N LYS A 64 20.43 8.51 -2.46
CA LYS A 64 21.89 8.66 -2.44
C LYS A 64 22.55 8.50 -3.81
N GLY A 65 21.84 7.90 -4.76
CA GLY A 65 22.38 7.52 -6.05
C GLY A 65 23.04 6.15 -5.99
N VAL A 66 23.07 5.48 -7.15
CA VAL A 66 23.68 4.16 -7.29
C VAL A 66 25.05 4.32 -7.95
N PRO A 67 26.12 3.74 -7.38
CA PRO A 67 27.41 3.65 -8.05
C PRO A 67 27.24 3.02 -9.43
N GLU A 68 27.93 3.58 -10.42
CA GLU A 68 27.77 3.17 -11.80
C GLU A 68 28.01 1.67 -12.02
N ASP A 69 28.97 1.10 -11.34
CA ASP A 69 29.39 -0.31 -11.38
C ASP A 69 28.34 -1.28 -10.80
N THR A 70 27.47 -0.81 -9.89
CA THR A 70 26.42 -1.63 -9.26
C THR A 70 25.05 -1.39 -9.85
N ASN A 71 24.88 -0.35 -10.67
CA ASN A 71 23.61 -0.02 -11.30
C ASN A 71 23.24 -1.04 -12.40
N PRO A 72 22.18 -1.86 -12.21
CA PRO A 72 21.78 -2.88 -13.19
C PRO A 72 21.24 -2.28 -14.51
N TYR A 73 20.96 -0.98 -14.52
CA TYR A 73 20.50 -0.22 -15.69
C TYR A 73 21.60 0.61 -16.35
N LYS A 74 22.86 0.53 -15.86
CA LYS A 74 23.99 1.12 -16.58
C LYS A 74 24.14 0.41 -17.93
N GLU A 75 23.90 1.17 -19.00
CA GLU A 75 23.93 0.79 -20.42
C GLU A 75 24.07 -0.72 -20.69
N LYS A 76 22.92 -1.41 -20.71
CA LYS A 76 22.78 -2.52 -21.66
C LYS A 76 22.35 -1.87 -22.96
N GLY A 77 23.27 -1.88 -23.93
CA GLY A 77 23.21 -1.17 -25.21
C GLY A 77 21.81 -1.00 -25.78
N GLY A 78 21.61 0.18 -26.38
CA GLY A 78 20.34 0.71 -26.87
C GLY A 78 19.38 -0.32 -27.42
N CYS A 79 18.10 -0.09 -27.17
CA CYS A 79 17.00 -0.85 -27.77
C CYS A 79 17.24 -1.00 -29.27
N ILE A 80 17.71 -2.18 -29.70
CA ILE A 80 17.81 -2.52 -31.10
C ILE A 80 16.43 -3.02 -31.49
N ILE A 81 15.61 -2.11 -32.01
CA ILE A 81 14.42 -2.48 -32.77
C ILE A 81 14.96 -2.94 -34.13
N THR A 82 15.23 -4.23 -34.30
CA THR A 82 15.38 -4.85 -35.63
C THR A 82 14.26 -5.84 -35.84
#